data_AF-A0A5A9FKS4-F1
#
_entry.id   AF-A0A5A9FKS4-F1
#
_cell.length_a   1.000
_cell.length_b   1.000
_cell.length_c   1.000
_cell.angle_alpha   90.00
_cell.angle_beta   90.00
_cell.angle_gamma   90.00
#
_symmetry.space_group_name_H-M   'P 1'
#
loop_
_entity.id
_entity.type
_entity.pdbx_description
1 polymer ?
#
loop_
_entity_poly.entity_id
_entity_poly.type
_entity_poly.pdbx_seq_one_letter_code
_entity_poly.pdbx_strand_id
1 'polypeptide(L)'
;MDRSEFERLRDMRGKRIIGDIRLERRSEISVAWEARDIPIINADGVEARLNVQLVAETGAKTLNVKIPGIGLICRLEVDSRPHKPAGRSHKHSLHHPDCPRENLKREVVDRSDLDGRSLKEVFGAFCRMAHIVHDGSLILPPDLAGL
;
A
#
# COMPACT_ATOMS: atom_id res chain seq x y z
N MET A 1 7.92 9.07 16.06
CA MET A 1 6.46 9.07 15.99
C MET A 1 5.88 8.26 17.14
N ASP A 2 4.95 8.84 17.89
CA ASP A 2 4.13 8.11 18.87
C ASP A 2 2.81 7.62 18.24
N ARG A 3 1.98 6.91 19.00
CA ARG A 3 0.71 6.37 18.49
C ARG A 3 -0.24 7.46 18.00
N SER A 4 -0.42 8.52 18.77
CA SER A 4 -1.37 9.59 18.46
C SER A 4 -0.98 10.34 17.18
N GLU A 5 0.32 10.60 17.01
CA GLU A 5 0.88 11.18 15.80
C GLU A 5 0.66 10.26 14.60
N PHE A 6 0.86 8.95 14.76
CA PHE A 6 0.60 7.98 13.70
C PHE A 6 -0.87 7.95 13.31
N GLU A 7 -1.78 7.85 14.27
CA GLU A 7 -3.23 7.79 14.01
C GLU A 7 -3.69 9.04 13.27
N ARG A 8 -3.21 10.22 13.68
CA ARG A 8 -3.45 11.49 12.97
C ARG A 8 -2.99 11.44 11.51
N LEU A 9 -1.78 10.95 11.25
CA LEU A 9 -1.23 10.85 9.88
C LEU A 9 -1.93 9.76 9.05
N ARG A 10 -2.29 8.63 9.64
CA ARG A 10 -3.05 7.57 8.96
C ARG A 10 -4.45 8.06 8.57
N ASP A 11 -5.11 8.75 9.49
CA ASP A 11 -6.52 9.12 9.40
C ASP A 11 -6.75 10.53 8.83
N MET A 12 -5.71 11.13 8.23
CA MET A 12 -5.80 12.39 7.49
C MET A 12 -7.00 12.40 6.55
N ARG A 13 -7.73 13.52 6.53
CA ARG A 13 -8.97 13.65 5.75
C ARG A 13 -8.68 14.03 4.31
N GLY A 14 -9.63 13.71 3.43
CA GLY A 14 -9.60 14.15 2.03
C GLY A 14 -8.43 13.59 1.22
N LYS A 15 -7.92 12.40 1.56
CA LYS A 15 -6.80 11.79 0.83
C LYS A 15 -7.19 11.53 -0.62
N ARG A 16 -6.40 12.05 -1.55
CA ARG A 16 -6.68 11.99 -2.98
C ARG A 16 -5.42 11.78 -3.81
N ILE A 17 -5.49 10.86 -4.75
CA ILE A 17 -4.49 10.69 -5.81
C ILE A 17 -5.10 11.27 -7.07
N ILE A 18 -4.35 12.13 -7.76
CA ILE A 18 -4.77 12.76 -9.02
C ILE A 18 -3.95 12.20 -10.17
N GLY A 19 -4.63 11.81 -11.24
CA GLY A 19 -4.02 11.30 -12.46
C GLY A 19 -3.79 9.80 -12.45
N ASP A 20 -3.29 9.31 -13.57
CA ASP A 20 -3.04 7.89 -13.76
C ASP A 20 -1.80 7.43 -12.99
N ILE A 21 -1.87 6.21 -12.47
CA ILE A 21 -0.72 5.48 -11.92
C ILE A 21 -0.29 4.46 -12.95
N ARG A 22 0.95 4.55 -13.42
CA ARG A 22 1.54 3.60 -14.38
C ARG A 22 2.58 2.76 -13.65
N LEU A 23 2.45 1.43 -13.71
CA LEU A 23 3.50 0.54 -13.22
C LEU A 23 4.63 0.46 -14.24
N GLU A 24 5.86 0.56 -13.75
CA GLU A 24 7.08 0.43 -14.51
C GLU A 24 7.90 -0.75 -13.98
N ARG A 25 8.70 -1.37 -14.85
CA ARG A 25 9.55 -2.47 -14.43
C ARG A 25 10.65 -1.92 -13.53
N ARG A 26 10.84 -2.50 -12.34
CA ARG A 26 11.82 -2.00 -11.35
C ARG A 26 13.25 -1.94 -11.88
N SER A 27 13.61 -2.91 -12.72
CA SER A 27 14.82 -2.93 -13.54
C SER A 27 14.63 -3.91 -14.70
N GLU A 28 15.51 -3.87 -15.70
CA GLU A 28 15.43 -4.72 -16.90
C GLU A 28 15.36 -6.23 -16.59
N ILE A 29 16.06 -6.65 -15.54
CA ILE A 29 16.11 -8.05 -15.10
C ILE A 29 15.10 -8.38 -14.00
N SER A 30 14.37 -7.40 -13.47
CA SER A 30 13.46 -7.62 -12.35
C SER A 30 12.13 -8.20 -12.81
N VAL A 31 11.55 -9.10 -12.02
CA VAL A 31 10.15 -9.54 -12.17
C VAL A 31 9.18 -8.67 -11.38
N ALA A 32 9.70 -7.67 -10.67
CA ALA A 32 8.91 -6.68 -9.95
C ALA A 32 8.58 -5.48 -10.84
N TRP A 33 7.32 -5.09 -10.78
CA TRP A 33 6.78 -3.90 -11.37
C TRP A 33 6.33 -2.97 -10.26
N GLU A 34 6.57 -1.68 -10.39
CA GLU A 34 6.28 -0.71 -9.35
C GLU A 34 5.91 0.66 -9.89
N ALA A 35 5.15 1.39 -9.09
CA ALA A 35 4.95 2.82 -9.22
C ALA A 35 5.30 3.45 -7.87
N ARG A 36 6.26 4.37 -7.86
CA ARG A 36 6.87 4.91 -6.63
C ARG A 36 6.58 6.39 -6.47
N ASP A 37 6.54 6.82 -5.21
CA ASP A 37 6.46 8.23 -4.80
C ASP A 37 5.26 8.99 -5.39
N ILE A 38 4.16 8.27 -5.61
CA ILE A 38 2.90 8.82 -6.13
C ILE A 38 2.35 9.80 -5.08
N PRO A 39 2.13 11.08 -5.40
CA PRO A 39 1.63 12.06 -4.45
C PRO A 39 0.20 11.74 -4.00
N ILE A 40 -0.06 11.88 -2.70
CA ILE A 40 -1.40 11.90 -2.11
C ILE A 40 -1.64 13.29 -1.53
N ILE A 41 -2.59 14.02 -2.12
CA ILE A 41 -3.13 15.27 -1.58
C ILE A 41 -4.01 14.92 -0.39
N ASN A 42 -4.05 15.77 0.64
CA ASN A 42 -4.94 15.63 1.79
C ASN A 42 -5.27 17.01 2.38
N ALA A 43 -6.30 17.06 3.22
CA ALA A 43 -6.80 18.29 3.82
C ALA A 43 -5.79 18.96 4.76
N ASP A 44 -4.86 18.19 5.33
CA ASP A 44 -3.89 18.66 6.31
C ASP A 44 -2.59 19.19 5.66
N GLY A 45 -2.51 19.15 4.32
CA GLY A 45 -1.34 19.62 3.57
C GLY A 45 -0.07 18.77 3.76
N VAL A 46 -0.21 17.58 4.34
CA VAL A 46 0.93 16.69 4.63
C VAL A 46 1.43 16.04 3.36
N GLU A 47 2.74 15.94 3.18
CA GLU A 47 3.33 15.29 2.02
C GLU A 47 3.26 13.75 2.16
N ALA A 48 2.16 13.14 1.74
CA ALA A 48 2.01 11.69 1.71
C ALA A 48 2.34 11.12 0.32
N ARG A 49 2.99 9.96 0.30
CA ARG A 49 3.43 9.27 -0.92
C ARG A 49 2.95 7.82 -0.92
N LEU A 50 2.38 7.35 -2.01
CA LEU A 50 2.02 5.95 -2.24
C LEU A 50 3.11 5.25 -3.06
N ASN A 51 3.42 4.02 -2.68
CA ASN A 51 4.11 3.06 -3.55
C ASN A 51 3.19 1.86 -3.80
N VAL A 52 3.19 1.39 -5.05
CA VAL A 52 2.51 0.18 -5.50
C VAL A 52 3.55 -0.75 -6.10
N GLN A 53 3.53 -2.02 -5.73
CA GLN A 53 4.43 -3.04 -6.27
C GLN A 53 3.65 -4.32 -6.58
N LEU A 54 4.01 -4.97 -7.69
CA LEU A 54 3.54 -6.30 -8.10
C LEU A 54 4.76 -7.14 -8.51
N VAL A 55 4.88 -8.35 -7.97
CA VAL A 55 5.86 -9.35 -8.39
C VAL A 55 5.16 -10.32 -9.32
N ALA A 56 5.44 -10.26 -10.62
CA ALA A 56 4.67 -10.97 -11.65
C ALA A 56 4.72 -12.49 -11.48
N GLU A 57 5.86 -13.06 -11.08
CA GLU A 57 6.03 -14.51 -10.90
C GLU A 57 5.17 -15.10 -9.79
N THR A 58 5.01 -14.38 -8.69
CA THR A 58 4.31 -14.88 -7.49
C THR A 58 2.92 -14.30 -7.33
N GLY A 59 2.58 -13.27 -8.11
CA GLY A 59 1.38 -12.46 -7.90
C GLY A 59 1.41 -11.61 -6.64
N ALA A 60 2.55 -11.54 -5.92
CA ALA A 60 2.62 -10.80 -4.66
C ALA A 60 2.48 -9.29 -4.88
N LYS A 61 1.64 -8.64 -4.09
CA LYS A 61 1.30 -7.22 -4.21
C LYS A 61 1.63 -6.51 -2.91
N THR A 62 2.27 -5.35 -3.01
CA THR A 62 2.53 -4.48 -1.86
C THR A 62 2.04 -3.08 -2.16
N LEU A 63 1.22 -2.53 -1.27
CA LEU A 63 0.80 -1.12 -1.31
C LEU A 63 1.18 -0.47 0.02
N ASN A 64 1.86 0.67 -0.04
CA ASN A 64 2.18 1.41 1.16
C ASN A 64 2.07 2.92 0.98
N VAL A 65 1.55 3.59 2.00
CA VAL A 65 1.60 5.04 2.11
C VAL A 65 2.69 5.38 3.12
N LYS A 66 3.57 6.31 2.74
CA LYS A 66 4.64 6.84 3.58
C LYS A 66 4.58 8.36 3.66
N ILE A 67 5.10 8.89 4.76
CA ILE A 67 5.46 10.31 4.86
C ILE A 67 7.00 10.39 4.75
N PRO A 68 7.56 11.16 3.80
CA PRO A 68 9.01 11.36 3.68
C PRO A 68 9.64 11.82 5.00
N GLY A 69 10.81 11.28 5.34
CA GLY A 69 11.51 11.56 6.60
C GLY A 69 10.90 10.93 7.85
N ILE A 70 9.72 10.31 7.74
CA ILE A 70 8.97 9.78 8.88
C ILE A 70 8.77 8.26 8.78
N GLY A 71 8.29 7.74 7.66
CA GLY A 71 8.09 6.29 7.46
C GLY A 71 6.68 5.91 6.99
N LEU A 72 6.36 4.61 7.05
CA LEU A 72 5.08 4.07 6.59
C LEU A 72 3.95 4.40 7.57
N ILE A 73 2.81 4.82 7.03
CA ILE A 73 1.59 5.09 7.79
C ILE A 73 0.41 4.18 7.41
N CYS A 74 0.55 3.43 6.31
CA CYS A 74 -0.38 2.38 5.92
C CYS A 74 0.37 1.37 5.04
N ARG A 75 0.17 0.07 5.26
CA ARG A 75 0.74 -0.99 4.40
C ARG A 75 -0.22 -2.16 4.28
N LEU A 76 -0.36 -2.64 3.05
CA LEU A 76 -1.09 -3.86 2.70
C LEU A 76 -0.16 -4.75 1.88
N GLU A 77 -0.07 -6.01 2.29
CA GLU A 77 0.57 -7.07 1.51
C GLU A 77 -0.49 -8.10 1.13
N VAL A 78 -0.42 -8.61 -0.10
CA VAL A 78 -1.33 -9.65 -0.62
C VAL A 78 -0.51 -10.68 -1.40
N ASP A 79 -0.84 -11.95 -1.22
CA ASP A 79 -0.15 -13.12 -1.80
C ASP A 79 1.37 -13.16 -1.52
N SER A 80 1.83 -12.38 -0.53
CA SER A 80 3.25 -12.25 -0.18
C SER A 80 3.73 -13.50 0.59
N ARG A 81 4.97 -13.45 1.08
CA ARG A 81 5.48 -14.52 1.93
C ARG A 81 4.64 -14.55 3.23
N PRO A 82 4.26 -15.74 3.73
CA PRO A 82 3.47 -15.83 4.96
C PRO A 82 4.13 -15.07 6.12
N HIS A 83 3.36 -14.24 6.83
CA HIS A 83 3.85 -13.44 7.95
C HIS A 83 3.08 -13.73 9.24
N LYS A 84 3.63 -14.58 10.11
CA LYS A 84 2.97 -14.97 11.37
C LYS A 84 2.72 -13.74 12.27
N PRO A 85 1.54 -13.64 12.93
CA PRO A 85 0.49 -14.66 13.00
C PRO A 85 -0.46 -14.71 11.78
N ALA A 86 -0.40 -13.77 10.84
CA ALA A 86 -1.26 -13.77 9.65
C ALA A 86 -0.74 -14.69 8.52
N GLY A 87 -1.60 -14.88 7.51
CA GLY A 87 -1.29 -15.63 6.31
C GLY A 87 -0.42 -14.85 5.33
N ARG A 88 -0.71 -15.04 4.04
CA ARG A 88 0.02 -14.40 2.92
C ARG A 88 -0.49 -13.00 2.58
N SER A 89 -1.69 -12.68 3.03
CA SER A 89 -2.34 -11.41 2.78
C SER A 89 -2.71 -10.77 4.10
N HIS A 90 -2.17 -9.59 4.35
CA HIS A 90 -2.36 -8.92 5.63
C HIS A 90 -2.17 -7.41 5.55
N LYS A 91 -2.87 -6.70 6.43
CA LYS A 91 -2.72 -5.26 6.63
C LYS A 91 -1.92 -5.00 7.90
N HIS A 92 -0.97 -4.08 7.82
CA HIS A 92 -0.26 -3.59 8.99
C HIS A 92 -1.11 -2.56 9.74
N SER A 93 -1.32 -2.81 11.03
CA SER A 93 -2.21 -2.06 11.92
C SER A 93 -1.50 -1.61 13.19
N LEU A 94 -2.04 -0.57 13.83
CA LEU A 94 -1.58 -0.14 15.14
C LEU A 94 -2.27 -0.95 16.24
N HIS A 95 -1.51 -1.80 16.89
CA HIS A 95 -1.98 -2.55 18.06
C HIS A 95 -1.39 -1.99 19.36
N HIS A 96 -0.11 -1.62 19.35
CA HIS A 96 0.62 -1.12 20.51
C HIS A 96 1.18 0.30 20.30
N PRO A 97 1.47 1.04 21.37
CA PRO A 97 2.05 2.38 21.29
C PRO A 97 3.37 2.48 20.50
N ASP A 98 4.20 1.42 20.53
CA ASP A 98 5.50 1.39 19.82
C ASP A 98 5.42 0.85 18.39
N CYS A 99 4.25 0.38 17.92
CA CYS A 99 4.07 -0.08 16.54
C CYS A 99 4.57 0.92 15.48
N PRO A 100 4.35 2.25 15.60
CA PRO A 100 4.93 3.23 14.68
C PRO A 100 6.46 3.15 14.56
N ARG A 101 7.14 2.98 15.69
CA ARG A 101 8.62 2.94 15.77
C ARG A 101 9.18 1.67 15.15
N GLU A 102 8.43 0.57 15.22
CA GLU A 102 8.82 -0.71 14.64
C GLU A 102 8.35 -0.92 13.20
N ASN A 103 7.80 0.11 12.55
CA ASN A 103 7.26 0.02 11.21
C ASN A 103 6.12 -1.02 11.11
N LEU A 104 5.30 -1.11 12.15
CA LEU A 104 4.07 -1.91 12.24
C LEU A 104 4.27 -3.43 12.09
N LYS A 105 5.42 -3.96 12.50
CA LYS A 105 5.75 -5.39 12.36
C LYS A 105 4.90 -6.35 13.22
N ARG A 106 4.23 -5.85 14.26
CA ARG A 106 3.49 -6.65 15.24
C ARG A 106 2.00 -6.65 14.93
N GLU A 107 1.37 -7.82 15.10
CA GLU A 107 -0.08 -8.02 15.03
C GLU A 107 -0.71 -7.42 13.77
N VAL A 108 -0.53 -8.12 12.65
CA VAL A 108 -1.13 -7.78 11.36
C VAL A 108 -2.55 -8.37 11.25
N VAL A 109 -3.44 -7.68 10.54
CA VAL A 109 -4.81 -8.17 10.28
C VAL A 109 -4.81 -9.03 9.03
N ASP A 110 -5.24 -10.29 9.14
CA ASP A 110 -5.37 -11.19 7.99
C ASP A 110 -6.39 -10.68 6.98
N ARG A 111 -6.06 -10.81 5.68
CA ARG A 111 -6.84 -10.33 4.54
C ARG A 111 -6.96 -11.42 3.49
N SER A 112 -7.28 -12.63 3.93
CA SER A 112 -7.57 -13.78 3.07
C SER A 112 -8.70 -13.52 2.07
N ASP A 113 -9.56 -12.52 2.31
CA ASP A 113 -10.55 -12.04 1.35
C ASP A 113 -9.94 -11.45 0.06
N LEU A 114 -8.65 -11.04 0.11
CA LEU A 114 -7.90 -10.51 -1.02
C LEU A 114 -6.99 -11.53 -1.72
N ASP A 115 -6.92 -12.77 -1.22
CA ASP A 115 -6.05 -13.80 -1.80
C ASP A 115 -6.37 -14.03 -3.29
N GLY A 116 -5.33 -14.04 -4.12
CA GLY A 116 -5.42 -14.26 -5.57
C GLY A 116 -6.16 -13.17 -6.35
N ARG A 117 -6.60 -12.07 -5.70
CA ARG A 117 -7.25 -10.95 -6.39
C ARG A 117 -6.27 -10.20 -7.28
N SER A 118 -6.77 -9.60 -8.35
CA SER A 118 -5.97 -8.80 -9.26
C SER A 118 -5.40 -7.55 -8.59
N LEU A 119 -4.32 -6.98 -9.13
CA LEU A 119 -3.76 -5.74 -8.55
C LEU A 119 -4.78 -4.59 -8.52
N LYS A 120 -5.66 -4.49 -9.52
CA LYS A 120 -6.73 -3.48 -9.56
C LYS A 120 -7.74 -3.65 -8.43
N GLU A 121 -8.18 -4.87 -8.16
CA GLU A 121 -9.09 -5.17 -7.05
C GLU A 121 -8.45 -4.86 -5.69
N VAL A 122 -7.19 -5.30 -5.51
CA VAL A 122 -6.43 -5.05 -4.28
C VAL A 122 -6.19 -3.56 -4.07
N PHE A 123 -5.83 -2.83 -5.12
CA PHE A 123 -5.66 -1.37 -5.08
C PHE A 123 -6.97 -0.67 -4.71
N GLY A 124 -8.09 -1.05 -5.33
CA GLY A 124 -9.40 -0.49 -4.99
C GLY A 124 -9.79 -0.78 -3.54
N ALA A 125 -9.53 -1.99 -3.04
CA ALA A 125 -9.75 -2.33 -1.63
C ALA A 125 -8.85 -1.51 -0.69
N PHE A 126 -7.58 -1.33 -1.05
CA PHE A 126 -6.63 -0.50 -0.31
C PHE A 126 -7.12 0.95 -0.20
N CYS A 127 -7.50 1.57 -1.32
CA CYS A 127 -8.04 2.92 -1.36
C CYS A 127 -9.28 3.07 -0.47
N ARG A 128 -10.23 2.12 -0.52
CA ARG A 128 -11.40 2.13 0.36
C ARG A 128 -11.03 2.08 1.84
N MET A 129 -10.17 1.14 2.23
CA MET A 129 -9.73 1.00 3.63
C MET A 129 -8.94 2.20 4.15
N ALA A 130 -8.18 2.84 3.27
CA ALA A 130 -7.37 3.99 3.61
C ALA A 130 -8.14 5.31 3.44
N HIS A 131 -9.40 5.29 2.99
CA HIS A 131 -10.18 6.48 2.65
C HIS A 131 -9.45 7.39 1.64
N ILE A 132 -8.88 6.79 0.61
CA ILE A 132 -8.21 7.48 -0.50
C ILE A 132 -9.14 7.46 -1.72
N VAL A 133 -9.41 8.63 -2.27
CA VAL A 133 -10.07 8.77 -3.58
C VAL A 133 -8.99 8.78 -4.67
N HIS A 134 -9.12 7.92 -5.69
CA HIS A 134 -8.27 7.98 -6.87
C HIS A 134 -9.04 8.59 -8.04
N ASP A 135 -8.59 9.74 -8.52
CA ASP A 135 -9.13 10.45 -9.67
C ASP A 135 -8.22 10.21 -10.88
N GLY A 136 -8.36 9.03 -11.48
CA GLY A 136 -7.52 8.55 -12.57
C GLY A 136 -7.63 7.03 -12.72
N SER A 137 -6.71 6.44 -13.49
CA SER A 137 -6.66 4.99 -13.70
C SER A 137 -5.38 4.36 -13.20
N LEU A 138 -5.47 3.14 -12.66
CA LEU A 138 -4.32 2.26 -12.48
C LEU A 138 -4.04 1.52 -13.80
N ILE A 139 -2.97 1.90 -14.46
CA ILE A 139 -2.56 1.39 -15.77
C ILE A 139 -1.50 0.32 -15.54
N LEU A 140 -1.83 -0.88 -15.98
CA LEU A 140 -0.92 -2.03 -15.99
C LEU A 140 -0.28 -2.14 -17.38
N PRO A 141 1.00 -2.53 -17.46
CA PRO A 141 1.61 -2.98 -18.70
C PRO A 141 0.80 -4.12 -19.34
N PRO A 142 0.80 -4.25 -20.68
CA PRO A 142 0.11 -5.34 -21.36
C PRO A 142 0.47 -6.73 -20.84
N ASP A 143 1.75 -6.94 -20.50
CA ASP A 143 2.29 -8.20 -19.96
C ASP A 143 1.70 -8.58 -18.60
N LEU A 144 1.01 -7.65 -17.93
CA LEU A 144 0.34 -7.84 -16.64
C LEU A 144 -1.18 -7.76 -16.74
N ALA A 145 -1.75 -7.62 -17.95
CA ALA A 145 -3.19 -7.53 -18.18
C ALA A 145 -3.86 -8.90 -17.97
N GLY A 146 -4.00 -9.31 -16.70
CA GLY A 146 -4.54 -10.61 -16.31
C GLY A 146 -4.09 -11.08 -14.92
N LEU A 147 -3.11 -10.39 -14.33
CA LEU A 147 -2.61 -10.57 -12.96
C LEU A 147 -3.18 -9.50 -12.00
#